data_AF-A0A383ENN3-F1
#
_entry.id   AF-A0A383ENN3-F1
#
_cell.length_a   1.000
_cell.length_b   1.000
_cell.length_c   1.000
_cell.angle_alpha   90.00
_cell.angle_beta   90.00
_cell.angle_gamma   90.00
#
_symmetry.space_group_name_H-M   'P 1'
#
loop_
_entity.id
_entity.type
_entity.pdbx_description
1 polymer ?
#
loop_
_entity_poly.entity_id
_entity_poly.type
_entity_poly.pdbx_seq_one_letter_code
_entity_poly.pdbx_strand_id
1 'polypeptide(L)'
;MKYIKYLPYVILGIVLLYGFRSEKTKDQFQKMKTLTQIIRLVSENYVEEVDMNDILEGAITGLLDKLDPHSNYISAKDFEFINERFDG
;
A
#
# COMPACT_ATOMS: atom_id res chain seq x y z
N MET A 1 10.47 19.23 -48.61
CA MET A 1 9.06 19.27 -48.13
C MET A 1 8.46 17.94 -47.66
N LYS A 2 9.13 16.77 -47.74
CA LYS A 2 8.54 15.48 -47.31
C LYS A 2 8.55 15.27 -45.78
N TYR A 3 9.49 15.87 -45.05
CA TYR A 3 9.66 15.71 -43.61
C TYR A 3 8.71 16.59 -42.76
N ILE A 4 8.18 17.67 -43.33
CA ILE A 4 7.28 18.59 -42.61
C ILE A 4 5.96 17.90 -42.19
N LYS A 5 5.56 16.85 -42.92
CA LYS A 5 4.35 16.07 -42.66
C LYS A 5 4.45 15.20 -41.40
N TYR A 6 5.66 14.85 -40.95
CA TYR A 6 5.88 14.03 -39.76
C TYR A 6 6.06 14.84 -38.48
N LEU A 7 6.29 16.14 -38.61
CA LEU A 7 6.43 17.08 -37.49
C LEU A 7 5.29 16.98 -36.44
N PRO A 8 4.00 16.91 -36.80
CA PRO A 8 2.93 16.78 -35.80
C PRO A 8 2.97 15.45 -35.04
N TYR A 9 3.44 14.36 -35.66
CA TYR A 9 3.56 13.06 -34.99
C TYR A 9 4.73 13.04 -34.01
N VAL A 10 5.83 13.73 -34.32
CA VAL A 10 6.95 13.92 -33.40
C VAL A 10 6.52 14.78 -32.21
N ILE A 11 5.78 15.86 -32.44
CA ILE A 11 5.23 16.72 -31.38
C ILE A 11 4.22 15.92 -30.52
N LEU A 12 3.34 15.12 -31.14
CA LEU A 12 2.39 14.28 -30.42
C LEU A 12 3.09 13.23 -29.55
N GLY A 13 4.15 12.60 -30.06
CA GLY A 13 4.98 11.67 -29.28
C GLY A 13 5.66 12.34 -28.09
N ILE A 14 6.17 13.56 -28.28
CA ILE A 14 6.75 14.37 -27.19
C ILE A 14 5.69 14.72 -26.15
N VAL A 15 4.52 15.21 -26.56
CA VAL A 15 3.42 15.57 -25.65
C VAL A 15 2.92 14.37 -24.86
N LEU A 16 2.80 13.20 -25.49
CA LEU A 16 2.47 11.96 -24.79
C LEU A 16 3.53 11.57 -23.76
N LEU A 17 4.83 11.65 -24.10
CA LEU A 17 5.93 11.36 -23.17
C LEU A 17 5.95 12.30 -21.95
N TYR A 18 5.65 13.59 -22.14
CA TYR A 18 5.59 14.55 -21.03
C TYR A 18 4.27 14.48 -20.25
N GLY A 19 3.17 14.08 -20.89
CA GLY A 19 1.82 14.05 -20.30
C GLY A 19 1.59 12.94 -19.27
N PHE A 20 2.35 11.85 -19.32
CA PHE A 20 2.25 10.73 -18.37
C PHE A 20 3.12 10.88 -17.10
N ARG A 21 3.40 12.10 -16.64
CA ARG A 21 3.99 12.30 -15.31
C ARG A 21 2.93 12.08 -14.22
N SER A 22 2.68 10.81 -13.86
CA SER A 22 1.82 10.48 -12.73
C SER A 22 2.54 10.72 -11.40
N GLU A 23 2.38 11.91 -10.82
CA GLU A 23 2.92 12.23 -9.49
C GLU A 23 2.23 11.45 -8.36
N LYS A 24 0.93 11.15 -8.49
CA LYS A 24 0.17 10.39 -7.49
C LYS A 24 0.71 8.97 -7.31
N THR A 25 1.08 8.30 -8.41
CA THR A 25 1.65 6.95 -8.36
C THR A 25 2.99 6.94 -7.62
N LYS A 26 3.81 7.98 -7.79
CA LYS A 26 5.07 8.12 -7.06
C LYS A 26 4.85 8.29 -5.56
N ASP A 27 3.89 9.12 -5.16
CA ASP A 27 3.56 9.34 -3.74
C ASP A 27 3.09 8.06 -3.04
N GLN A 28 2.16 7.31 -3.65
CA GLN A 28 1.68 6.03 -3.09
C GLN A 28 2.80 5.01 -2.93
N PHE A 29 3.67 4.88 -3.94
CA PHE A 29 4.81 3.97 -3.89
C PHE A 29 5.78 4.34 -2.76
N GLN A 30 6.04 5.64 -2.57
CA GLN A 30 6.92 6.12 -1.51
C GLN A 30 6.34 5.83 -0.12
N LYS A 31 5.03 6.04 0.08
CA LYS A 31 4.36 5.68 1.34
C LYS A 31 4.45 4.19 1.66
N MET A 32 4.25 3.33 0.65
CA MET A 32 4.39 1.89 0.81
C MET A 32 5.82 1.49 1.17
N LYS A 33 6.80 2.11 0.51
CA LYS A 33 8.22 1.91 0.81
C LYS A 33 8.55 2.27 2.25
N THR A 34 8.03 3.39 2.75
CA THR A 34 8.22 3.80 4.14
C THR A 34 7.64 2.78 5.11
N LEU A 35 6.45 2.25 4.85
CA LEU A 35 5.85 1.21 5.69
C LEU A 35 6.73 -0.04 5.76
N THR A 36 7.20 -0.54 4.61
CA THR A 36 8.11 -1.70 4.56
C THR A 36 9.42 -1.44 5.30
N GLN A 37 9.97 -0.21 5.20
CA GLN A 37 11.17 0.16 5.92
C GLN A 37 10.97 0.13 7.44
N ILE A 38 9.84 0.61 7.93
CA ILE A 38 9.50 0.57 9.37
C ILE A 38 9.41 -0.87 9.85
N ILE A 39 8.68 -1.72 9.12
CA ILE A 39 8.54 -3.15 9.44
C ILE A 39 9.92 -3.83 9.51
N ARG A 40 10.79 -3.54 8.54
CA ARG A 40 12.16 -4.09 8.54
C ARG A 40 12.99 -3.59 9.71
N LEU A 41 12.91 -2.29 10.04
CA LEU A 41 13.64 -1.73 11.17
C LEU A 41 13.24 -2.38 12.49
N VAL A 42 11.93 -2.60 12.70
CA VAL A 42 11.43 -3.31 13.88
C VAL A 42 11.98 -4.74 13.89
N SER A 43 11.85 -5.48 12.78
CA SER A 43 12.34 -6.86 12.70
C SER A 43 13.85 -6.99 12.94
N GLU A 44 14.67 -6.03 12.47
CA GLU A 44 16.14 -6.10 12.57
C GLU A 44 16.70 -5.53 13.89
N ASN A 45 16.01 -4.57 14.52
CA ASN A 45 16.56 -3.77 15.62
C ASN A 45 15.78 -3.90 16.93
N TYR A 46 14.69 -4.64 16.96
CA TYR A 46 13.98 -4.89 18.21
C TYR A 46 14.77 -5.86 19.10
N VAL A 47 14.65 -5.68 20.41
CA VAL A 47 15.48 -6.38 21.40
C VAL A 47 15.14 -7.87 21.51
N GLU A 48 13.93 -8.24 21.11
CA GLU A 48 13.37 -9.59 21.14
C GLU A 48 12.91 -10.03 19.75
N GLU A 49 12.79 -11.34 19.55
CA GLU A 49 12.16 -11.89 18.36
C GLU A 49 10.69 -11.49 18.33
N VAL A 50 10.27 -10.88 17.23
CA VAL A 50 8.91 -10.38 17.03
C VAL A 50 8.15 -11.27 16.05
N ASP A 51 6.92 -11.63 16.41
CA ASP A 51 6.00 -12.27 15.48
C ASP A 51 5.50 -11.23 14.46
N MET A 52 5.75 -11.49 13.18
CA MET A 52 5.34 -10.59 12.11
C MET A 52 3.82 -10.57 11.93
N ASN A 53 3.11 -11.63 12.30
CA ASN A 53 1.65 -11.65 12.26
C ASN A 53 1.09 -10.64 13.26
N ASP A 54 1.58 -10.63 14.50
CA ASP A 54 1.16 -9.70 15.55
C ASP A 54 1.43 -8.24 15.16
N ILE A 55 2.58 -7.95 14.55
CA ILE A 55 2.91 -6.61 14.05
C ILE A 55 1.93 -6.17 12.97
N LEU A 56 1.60 -7.06 12.02
CA LEU A 56 0.70 -6.76 10.91
C LEU A 56 -0.74 -6.55 11.39
N GLU A 57 -1.24 -7.41 12.28
CA GLU A 57 -2.57 -7.27 12.87
C GLU A 57 -2.69 -5.98 13.68
N GLY A 58 -1.67 -5.65 14.49
CA GLY A 58 -1.60 -4.39 15.23
C GLY A 58 -1.55 -3.17 14.32
N ALA A 59 -0.79 -3.25 13.22
CA ALA A 59 -0.72 -2.17 12.23
C ALA A 59 -2.06 -1.95 11.51
N ILE A 60 -2.76 -3.04 11.13
CA ILE A 60 -4.09 -2.96 10.52
C ILE A 60 -5.09 -2.34 11.50
N THR A 61 -5.09 -2.80 12.75
CA THR A 61 -5.98 -2.28 13.80
C THR A 61 -5.75 -0.78 14.02
N GLY A 62 -4.50 -0.36 14.20
CA GLY A 62 -4.18 1.07 14.36
C GLY A 62 -4.51 1.94 13.14
N LEU A 63 -4.42 1.40 11.93
CA LEU A 63 -4.85 2.09 10.71
C LEU A 63 -6.37 2.29 10.67
N LEU A 64 -7.14 1.26 11.06
CA LEU A 64 -8.61 1.33 11.09
C LEU A 64 -9.11 2.24 12.21
N ASP A 65 -8.53 2.17 13.41
CA ASP A 65 -8.83 3.06 14.53
C ASP A 65 -8.66 4.53 14.14
N LYS A 66 -7.65 4.83 13.31
CA LYS A 66 -7.41 6.19 12.83
C LYS A 66 -8.38 6.61 11.72
N LEU A 67 -8.90 5.66 10.95
CA LEU A 67 -9.80 5.90 9.83
C LEU A 67 -11.22 6.20 10.31
N ASP A 68 -11.77 5.34 11.18
CA ASP A 68 -13.13 5.45 11.72
C ASP A 68 -13.26 4.61 13.00
N PRO A 69 -13.74 5.17 14.13
CA PRO A 69 -14.00 4.43 15.38
C PRO A 69 -14.91 3.20 15.25
N HIS A 70 -15.69 3.10 14.17
CA HIS A 70 -16.56 1.95 13.91
C HIS A 70 -15.95 0.89 12.99
N SER A 71 -14.80 1.18 12.38
CA SER A 71 -14.07 0.20 11.56
C SER A 71 -13.30 -0.75 12.47
N ASN A 72 -13.56 -2.06 12.34
CA ASN A 72 -12.87 -3.09 13.12
C ASN A 72 -12.23 -4.12 12.19
N TYR A 73 -11.05 -4.61 12.59
CA TYR A 73 -10.41 -5.76 11.96
C TYR A 73 -10.85 -7.04 12.67
N ILE A 74 -11.16 -8.09 11.90
CA ILE A 74 -11.44 -9.43 12.42
C ILE A 74 -10.33 -10.34 11.90
N SER A 75 -9.52 -10.89 12.81
CA SER A 75 -8.47 -11.84 12.44
C SER A 75 -9.09 -13.15 11.94
N ALA A 76 -8.32 -13.94 11.19
CA ALA A 76 -8.79 -15.25 10.75
C ALA A 76 -9.15 -16.17 11.93
N LYS A 77 -8.39 -16.06 13.02
CA LYS A 77 -8.60 -16.80 14.27
C LYS A 77 -9.90 -16.39 14.97
N ASP A 78 -10.17 -15.08 15.04
CA ASP A 78 -11.39 -14.58 15.66
C ASP A 78 -12.61 -14.97 14.83
N PHE A 79 -12.48 -14.94 13.50
CA PHE A 79 -13.56 -15.38 12.60
C PHE A 79 -13.90 -16.86 12.80
N GLU A 80 -12.90 -17.73 12.95
CA GLU A 80 -13.11 -19.16 13.23
C GLU A 80 -13.81 -19.37 14.57
N PHE A 81 -13.36 -18.69 15.63
CA PHE A 81 -13.98 -18.74 16.95
C PHE A 81 -15.45 -18.27 16.95
N ILE A 82 -15.74 -17.21 16.19
CA ILE A 82 -17.09 -16.69 16.01
C ILE A 82 -17.98 -17.74 15.34
N ASN A 83 -17.52 -18.37 14.26
CA ASN A 83 -18.29 -19.41 13.56
C ASN A 83 -18.53 -20.64 14.44
N GLU A 84 -17.50 -21.10 15.17
CA GLU A 84 -17.63 -22.25 16.09
C GLU A 84 -18.70 -22.01 17.16
N ARG A 85 -18.85 -20.76 17.63
CA ARG A 85 -19.89 -20.37 18.58
C ARG A 85 -21.30 -20.33 17.98
N PHE A 86 -21.43 -20.10 16.68
CA PHE A 86 -22.73 -20.01 15.98
C PHE A 86 -23.21 -21.35 15.43
N ASP A 87 -22.30 -22.28 15.14
CA ASP A 87 -22.59 -23.62 14.61
C ASP A 87 -22.81 -24.69 15.70
N GLY A 88 -22.79 -24.31 16.99
CA GLY A 88 -23.10 -25.17 18.15
C GLY A 88 -24.52 -24.99 18.67
#